data_AF-A0A354FK47-F1
#
_entry.id   AF-A0A354FK47-F1
#
_cell.length_a   1.000
_cell.length_b   1.000
_cell.length_c   1.000
_cell.angle_alpha   90.00
_cell.angle_beta   90.00
_cell.angle_gamma   90.00
#
_symmetry.space_group_name_H-M   'P 1'
#
loop_
_entity.id
_entity.type
_entity.pdbx_description
1 polymer ?
#
loop_
_entity_poly.entity_id
_entity_poly.type
_entity_poly.pdbx_seq_one_letter_code
_entity_poly.pdbx_strand_id
1 'polypeptide(L)'
;GDGIPMTLQELINCIEFSDNRYVRQIAMETLATKREEGGVQYLLDRMHDSNPEMQKSIIGALGQSRLQEVGPALMSMMGEPTIEVSAAAIRSLERIDKDNRRVVISKLKKETRNIRERMIAPLRQLRDLVSGAPPAMGQLGEILVRSKKLSSEQLEVSLLLQRRFPLLLGQVLRHLEYLSIPEIQQAVTSQRNLRY
;
A
#
# COMPACT_ATOMS: atom_id res chain seq x y z
N GLY A 1 -24.77 -6.32 -25.72
CA GLY A 1 -25.34 -7.64 -25.38
C GLY A 1 -25.61 -7.55 -23.92
N ASP A 2 -26.75 -6.94 -23.60
CA ASP A 2 -26.94 -6.31 -22.30
C ASP A 2 -27.53 -7.36 -21.37
N GLY A 3 -26.62 -8.12 -20.76
CA GLY A 3 -26.95 -9.02 -19.67
C GLY A 3 -27.60 -8.21 -18.55
N ILE A 4 -28.67 -8.78 -17.97
CA ILE A 4 -29.39 -8.22 -16.83
C ILE A 4 -28.35 -7.76 -15.79
N PRO A 5 -28.38 -6.49 -15.35
CA PRO A 5 -27.42 -6.02 -14.37
C PRO A 5 -27.58 -6.86 -13.10
N MET A 6 -26.53 -7.59 -12.72
CA MET A 6 -26.53 -8.38 -11.48
C MET A 6 -26.92 -7.50 -10.29
N THR A 7 -27.84 -8.00 -9.48
CA THR A 7 -28.29 -7.39 -8.24
C THR A 7 -27.16 -7.33 -7.21
N LEU A 8 -27.31 -6.46 -6.20
CA LEU A 8 -26.39 -6.39 -5.06
C LEU A 8 -26.16 -7.77 -4.42
N GLN A 9 -27.23 -8.54 -4.22
CA GLN A 9 -27.16 -9.86 -3.60
C GLN A 9 -26.42 -10.89 -4.46
N GLU A 10 -26.61 -10.86 -5.79
CA GLU A 10 -25.89 -11.75 -6.71
C GLU A 10 -24.39 -11.45 -6.73
N LEU A 11 -24.01 -10.17 -6.69
CA LEU A 11 -22.61 -9.77 -6.58
C LEU A 11 -21.99 -10.17 -5.24
N ILE A 12 -22.72 -10.03 -4.13
CA ILE A 12 -22.29 -10.52 -2.81
C ILE A 12 -22.08 -12.04 -2.85
N ASN A 13 -23.02 -12.79 -3.44
CA ASN A 13 -22.88 -14.24 -3.56
C ASN A 13 -21.66 -14.63 -4.39
N CYS A 14 -21.37 -13.91 -5.48
CA CYS A 14 -20.16 -14.10 -6.26
C CYS A 14 -18.88 -13.87 -5.44
N ILE A 15 -18.89 -12.91 -4.51
CA ILE A 15 -17.74 -12.61 -3.64
C ILE A 15 -17.52 -13.72 -2.60
N GLU A 16 -18.59 -14.18 -1.97
CA GLU A 16 -18.49 -15.12 -0.84
C GLU A 16 -18.32 -16.57 -1.27
N PHE A 17 -18.98 -16.98 -2.36
CA PHE A 17 -19.15 -18.40 -2.70
C PHE A 17 -18.47 -18.81 -4.01
N SER A 18 -17.95 -17.89 -4.80
CA SER A 18 -17.24 -18.28 -6.02
C SER A 18 -15.85 -18.81 -5.70
N ASP A 19 -15.52 -20.00 -6.18
CA ASP A 19 -14.15 -20.52 -6.15
C ASP A 19 -13.21 -19.75 -7.09
N ASN A 20 -13.76 -19.08 -8.10
CA ASN A 20 -12.98 -18.34 -9.08
C ASN A 20 -12.60 -16.95 -8.56
N ARG A 21 -11.29 -16.78 -8.29
CA ARG A 21 -10.70 -15.52 -7.84
C ARG A 21 -11.02 -14.33 -8.75
N TYR A 22 -11.07 -14.55 -10.07
CA TYR A 22 -11.40 -13.51 -11.04
C TYR A 22 -12.86 -13.08 -10.92
N VAL A 23 -13.78 -14.03 -10.73
CA VAL A 23 -15.21 -13.73 -10.50
C VAL A 23 -15.39 -12.91 -9.23
N ARG A 24 -14.74 -13.31 -8.12
CA ARG A 24 -14.75 -12.54 -6.87
C ARG A 24 -14.25 -11.11 -7.08
N GLN A 25 -13.13 -10.94 -7.78
CA GLN A 25 -12.55 -9.64 -8.04
C GLN A 25 -13.47 -8.74 -8.87
N ILE A 26 -14.01 -9.25 -9.99
CA ILE A 26 -14.95 -8.50 -10.84
C ILE A 26 -16.20 -8.11 -10.05
N ALA A 27 -16.71 -9.00 -9.19
CA ALA A 27 -17.87 -8.69 -8.37
C ALA A 27 -17.59 -7.55 -7.38
N MET A 28 -16.44 -7.54 -6.70
CA MET A 28 -16.04 -6.44 -5.81
C MET A 28 -15.86 -5.12 -6.59
N GLU A 29 -15.17 -5.16 -7.73
CA GLU A 29 -14.97 -3.98 -8.58
C GLU A 29 -16.30 -3.43 -9.07
N THR A 30 -17.25 -4.30 -9.42
CA THR A 30 -18.60 -3.92 -9.84
C THR A 30 -19.34 -3.24 -8.68
N LEU A 31 -19.33 -3.82 -7.48
CA LEU A 31 -19.96 -3.20 -6.29
C LEU A 31 -19.38 -1.82 -5.99
N ALA A 32 -18.05 -1.70 -6.00
CA ALA A 32 -17.37 -0.44 -5.72
C ALA A 32 -17.63 0.62 -6.80
N THR A 33 -17.71 0.21 -8.08
CA THR A 33 -17.91 1.12 -9.22
C THR A 33 -19.36 1.55 -9.40
N LYS A 34 -20.33 0.70 -9.04
CA LYS A 34 -21.76 1.04 -9.06
C LYS A 34 -22.11 2.13 -8.05
N ARG A 35 -21.31 2.33 -7.01
CA ARG A 35 -21.49 3.36 -5.96
C ARG A 35 -22.85 3.25 -5.26
N GLU A 36 -23.46 2.06 -5.27
CA GLU A 36 -24.61 1.76 -4.43
C GLU A 36 -24.12 1.75 -2.98
N GLU A 37 -24.70 2.58 -2.11
CA GLU A 37 -24.28 2.72 -0.70
C GLU A 37 -24.14 1.36 -0.01
N GLY A 38 -25.08 0.44 -0.25
CA GLY A 38 -25.04 -0.91 0.31
C GLY A 38 -23.85 -1.75 -0.18
N GLY A 39 -23.41 -1.59 -1.43
CA GLY A 39 -22.27 -2.32 -1.99
C GLY A 39 -20.93 -1.82 -1.48
N VAL A 40 -20.77 -0.49 -1.37
CA VAL A 40 -19.54 0.10 -0.79
C VAL A 40 -19.45 -0.23 0.70
N GLN A 41 -20.55 -0.09 1.44
CA GLN A 41 -20.58 -0.43 2.87
C GLN A 41 -20.27 -1.91 3.10
N TYR A 42 -20.85 -2.82 2.30
CA TYR A 42 -20.54 -4.24 2.35
C TYR A 42 -19.04 -4.52 2.23
N LEU A 43 -18.39 -3.89 1.24
CA LEU A 43 -16.95 -4.05 1.04
C LEU A 43 -16.14 -3.49 2.21
N LEU A 44 -16.53 -2.35 2.77
CA LEU A 44 -15.87 -1.75 3.93
C LEU A 44 -15.95 -2.65 5.17
N ASP A 45 -17.13 -3.21 5.46
CA ASP A 45 -17.32 -4.13 6.58
C ASP A 45 -16.50 -5.41 6.39
N ARG A 46 -16.58 -5.98 5.18
CA ARG A 46 -15.87 -7.21 4.83
C ARG A 46 -14.36 -7.04 4.80
N MET A 47 -13.85 -5.84 4.56
CA MET A 47 -12.42 -5.52 4.58
C MET A 47 -11.76 -5.82 5.95
N HIS A 48 -12.48 -5.64 7.05
CA HIS A 48 -11.91 -5.87 8.39
C HIS A 48 -12.01 -7.33 8.85
N ASP A 49 -13.03 -8.07 8.39
CA ASP A 49 -13.31 -9.45 8.82
C ASP A 49 -12.83 -10.52 7.83
N SER A 50 -11.73 -10.24 7.14
CA SER A 50 -11.25 -11.05 6.01
C SER A 50 -9.79 -11.46 6.17
N ASN A 51 -9.43 -12.59 5.56
CA ASN A 51 -8.04 -12.98 5.43
C ASN A 51 -7.26 -11.98 4.54
N PRO A 52 -5.92 -11.90 4.65
CA PRO A 52 -5.10 -10.92 3.92
C PRO A 52 -5.26 -10.96 2.39
N GLU A 53 -5.63 -12.12 1.82
CA GLU A 53 -5.85 -12.23 0.39
C GLU A 53 -7.12 -11.48 -0.03
N MET A 54 -8.22 -11.75 0.66
CA MET A 54 -9.51 -11.11 0.46
C MET A 54 -9.43 -9.60 0.76
N GLN A 55 -8.74 -9.22 1.84
CA GLN A 55 -8.49 -7.81 2.18
C GLN A 55 -7.86 -7.03 1.02
N LYS A 56 -6.81 -7.57 0.40
CA LYS A 56 -6.15 -6.91 -0.73
C LYS A 56 -7.07 -6.74 -1.93
N SER A 57 -7.88 -7.75 -2.23
CA SER A 57 -8.84 -7.69 -3.34
C SER A 57 -9.88 -6.59 -3.10
N ILE A 58 -10.43 -6.53 -1.88
CA ILE A 58 -11.38 -5.50 -1.46
C ILE A 58 -10.74 -4.11 -1.52
N ILE A 59 -9.56 -3.93 -0.92
CA ILE A 59 -8.79 -2.68 -0.96
C ILE A 59 -8.53 -2.24 -2.40
N GLY A 60 -8.16 -3.17 -3.28
CA GLY A 60 -7.92 -2.92 -4.69
C GLY A 60 -9.17 -2.42 -5.42
N ALA A 61 -10.31 -3.08 -5.20
CA ALA A 61 -11.61 -2.71 -5.76
C ALA A 61 -12.07 -1.32 -5.27
N LEU A 62 -11.96 -1.06 -3.96
CA LEU A 62 -12.27 0.25 -3.37
C LEU A 62 -11.38 1.36 -3.97
N GLY A 63 -10.08 1.10 -4.18
CA GLY A 63 -9.20 2.05 -4.85
C GLY A 63 -9.57 2.31 -6.32
N GLN A 64 -10.11 1.31 -7.02
CA GLN A 64 -10.53 1.42 -8.42
C GLN A 64 -11.79 2.27 -8.59
N SER A 65 -12.67 2.29 -7.57
CA SER A 65 -13.90 3.10 -7.58
C SER A 65 -13.66 4.61 -7.68
N ARG A 66 -12.46 5.08 -7.27
CA ARG A 66 -12.08 6.49 -7.11
C ARG A 66 -13.02 7.28 -6.19
N LEU A 67 -13.64 6.60 -5.23
CA LEU A 67 -14.46 7.21 -4.19
C LEU A 67 -13.57 7.84 -3.12
N GLN A 68 -13.74 9.13 -2.85
CA GLN A 68 -12.97 9.81 -1.79
C GLN A 68 -13.41 9.38 -0.38
N GLU A 69 -14.69 9.04 -0.23
CA GLU A 69 -15.31 8.59 1.03
C GLU A 69 -14.69 7.31 1.60
N VAL A 70 -14.07 6.46 0.77
CA VAL A 70 -13.38 5.24 1.25
C VAL A 70 -11.96 5.54 1.76
N GLY A 71 -11.46 6.77 1.56
CA GLY A 71 -10.12 7.21 1.94
C GLY A 71 -9.78 6.98 3.43
N PRO A 72 -10.64 7.37 4.39
CA PRO A 72 -10.41 7.10 5.81
C PRO A 72 -10.23 5.62 6.14
N ALA A 73 -11.06 4.75 5.55
CA ALA A 73 -10.99 3.30 5.76
C ALA A 73 -9.71 2.69 5.14
N LEU A 74 -9.33 3.11 3.94
CA LEU A 74 -8.05 2.71 3.35
C LEU A 74 -6.87 3.23 4.18
N MET A 75 -6.98 4.42 4.77
CA MET A 75 -5.96 4.96 5.66
C MET A 75 -5.77 4.14 6.94
N SER A 76 -6.78 3.44 7.46
CA SER A 76 -6.58 2.50 8.58
C SER A 76 -5.85 1.24 8.15
N MET A 77 -6.08 0.76 6.92
CA MET A 77 -5.44 -0.47 6.40
C MET A 77 -3.93 -0.33 6.15
N MET A 78 -3.41 0.90 6.06
CA MET A 78 -1.96 1.13 5.99
C MET A 78 -1.23 0.67 7.25
N GLY A 79 -1.92 0.55 8.38
CA GLY A 79 -1.39 0.12 9.69
C GLY A 79 -1.24 -1.39 9.87
N GLU A 80 -1.73 -2.18 8.91
CA GLU A 80 -1.87 -3.64 9.03
C GLU A 80 -0.54 -4.41 9.03
N PRO A 81 -0.45 -5.60 9.67
CA PRO A 81 0.81 -6.27 9.95
C PRO A 81 1.53 -6.83 8.72
N THR A 82 0.88 -6.83 7.54
CA THR A 82 1.48 -7.35 6.29
C THR A 82 1.82 -6.22 5.33
N ILE A 83 2.94 -6.37 4.61
CA ILE A 83 3.35 -5.41 3.58
C ILE A 83 2.35 -5.40 2.43
N GLU A 84 1.74 -6.53 2.13
CA GLU A 84 0.84 -6.67 0.99
C GLU A 84 -0.46 -5.88 1.19
N VAL A 85 -1.03 -5.92 2.40
CA VAL A 85 -2.22 -5.13 2.75
C VAL A 85 -1.86 -3.64 2.85
N SER A 86 -0.75 -3.32 3.52
CA SER A 86 -0.29 -1.93 3.66
C SER A 86 0.01 -1.28 2.30
N ALA A 87 0.72 -1.98 1.42
CA ALA A 87 1.04 -1.49 0.09
C ALA A 87 -0.20 -1.42 -0.81
N ALA A 88 -1.14 -2.37 -0.71
CA ALA A 88 -2.41 -2.28 -1.41
C ALA A 88 -3.19 -1.03 -0.99
N ALA A 89 -3.27 -0.74 0.31
CA ALA A 89 -3.97 0.43 0.84
C ALA A 89 -3.36 1.75 0.31
N ILE A 90 -2.03 1.86 0.36
CA ILE A 90 -1.29 3.02 -0.16
C ILE A 90 -1.51 3.20 -1.67
N ARG A 91 -1.41 2.12 -2.44
CA ARG A 91 -1.68 2.16 -3.89
C ARG A 91 -3.11 2.58 -4.19
N SER A 92 -4.09 2.04 -3.47
CA SER A 92 -5.50 2.38 -3.63
C SER A 92 -5.76 3.84 -3.29
N LEU A 93 -5.16 4.37 -2.22
CA LEU A 93 -5.21 5.80 -1.87
C LEU A 93 -4.63 6.68 -2.98
N GLU A 94 -3.45 6.34 -3.51
CA GLU A 94 -2.84 7.09 -4.62
C GLU A 94 -3.63 7.00 -5.93
N ARG A 95 -4.38 5.91 -6.12
CA ARG A 95 -5.25 5.71 -7.29
C ARG A 95 -6.52 6.56 -7.20
N ILE A 96 -7.06 6.72 -5.99
CA ILE A 96 -8.17 7.64 -5.72
C ILE A 96 -7.71 9.08 -5.97
N ASP A 97 -6.58 9.46 -5.38
CA ASP A 97 -5.94 10.76 -5.60
C ASP A 97 -4.43 10.68 -5.34
N LYS A 98 -3.62 11.19 -6.27
CA LYS A 98 -2.17 11.23 -6.10
C LYS A 98 -1.75 12.11 -4.91
N ASP A 99 -2.54 13.12 -4.56
CA ASP A 99 -2.28 14.00 -3.43
C ASP A 99 -2.39 13.29 -2.07
N ASN A 100 -3.08 12.15 -2.01
CA ASN A 100 -3.12 11.30 -0.82
C ASN A 100 -1.72 10.86 -0.39
N ARG A 101 -0.73 10.81 -1.30
CA ARG A 101 0.65 10.42 -0.96
C ARG A 101 1.23 11.26 0.16
N ARG A 102 0.98 12.58 0.18
CA ARG A 102 1.48 13.47 1.23
C ARG A 102 0.84 13.16 2.58
N VAL A 103 -0.45 12.85 2.57
CA VAL A 103 -1.20 12.41 3.75
C VAL A 103 -0.63 11.09 4.27
N VAL A 104 -0.38 10.12 3.39
CA VAL A 104 0.25 8.84 3.71
C VAL A 104 1.61 9.03 4.38
N ILE A 105 2.50 9.85 3.78
CA ILE A 105 3.82 10.16 4.34
C ILE A 105 3.69 10.74 5.76
N SER A 106 2.78 11.70 5.96
CA SER A 106 2.58 12.33 7.26
C SER A 106 2.14 11.32 8.34
N LYS A 107 1.22 10.41 7.99
CA LYS A 107 0.70 9.39 8.89
C LYS A 107 1.75 8.33 9.23
N LEU A 108 2.44 7.78 8.24
CA LEU A 108 3.52 6.80 8.44
C LEU A 108 4.68 7.37 9.28
N LYS A 109 5.02 8.65 9.11
CA LYS A 109 6.00 9.34 9.95
C LYS A 109 5.55 9.39 11.42
N LYS A 110 4.29 9.74 11.66
CA LYS A 110 3.71 9.78 13.01
C LYS A 110 3.73 8.39 13.67
N GLU A 111 3.33 7.35 12.94
CA GLU A 111 3.38 5.97 13.43
C GLU A 111 4.80 5.51 13.75
N THR A 112 5.76 5.76 12.85
CA THR A 112 7.18 5.44 13.06
C THR A 112 7.73 6.17 14.29
N ARG A 113 7.36 7.44 14.48
CA ARG A 113 7.75 8.22 15.66
C ARG A 113 7.16 7.62 16.94
N ASN A 114 5.87 7.29 16.95
CA ASN A 114 5.22 6.67 18.10
C ASN A 114 5.87 5.33 18.49
N ILE A 115 6.22 4.50 17.50
CA ILE A 115 6.92 3.23 17.74
C ILE A 115 8.31 3.49 18.33
N ARG A 116 9.07 4.43 17.76
CA ARG A 116 10.38 4.84 18.29
C ARG A 116 10.26 5.36 19.72
N GLU A 117 9.34 6.27 20.00
CA GLU A 117 9.16 6.83 21.34
C GLU A 117 8.78 5.73 22.35
N ARG A 118 7.90 4.79 21.98
CA ARG A 118 7.54 3.64 22.83
C ARG A 118 8.68 2.67 23.06
N MET A 119 9.53 2.44 22.05
CA MET A 119 10.70 1.54 22.17
C MET A 119 11.90 2.19 22.86
N ILE A 120 12.07 3.51 22.71
CA ILE A 120 13.23 4.25 23.22
C ILE A 120 12.94 4.83 24.61
N ALA A 121 11.69 5.05 25.01
CA ALA A 121 11.37 5.52 26.37
C ALA A 121 11.91 4.57 27.47
N PRO A 122 11.83 3.23 27.35
CA PRO A 122 12.49 2.31 28.29
C PRO A 122 14.03 2.28 28.14
N LEU A 123 14.56 2.52 26.94
CA LEU A 123 16.00 2.44 26.64
C LEU A 123 16.77 3.75 26.87
N ARG A 124 16.07 4.87 27.10
CA ARG A 124 16.67 6.17 27.44
C ARG A 124 17.40 6.17 28.78
N GLN A 125 17.19 5.15 29.62
CA GLN A 125 17.92 4.92 30.87
C GLN A 125 19.27 4.18 30.66
N LEU A 126 19.59 3.73 29.43
CA LEU A 126 20.84 3.03 29.09
C LEU A 126 21.64 3.71 27.96
N ARG A 127 21.84 5.03 28.12
CA ARG A 127 22.96 5.88 27.64
C ARG A 127 23.62 5.57 26.26
N ASP A 128 23.46 6.53 25.35
CA ASP A 128 24.41 7.05 24.33
C ASP A 128 25.13 6.12 23.34
N LEU A 129 24.43 5.25 22.61
CA LEU A 129 25.04 4.62 21.43
C LEU A 129 24.07 4.26 20.28
N VAL A 130 23.10 5.11 19.93
CA VAL A 130 22.48 5.02 18.59
C VAL A 130 22.12 6.42 18.09
N SER A 131 23.09 7.05 17.43
CA SER A 131 22.87 8.25 16.63
C SER A 131 21.82 7.94 15.56
N GLY A 132 20.63 8.52 15.72
CA GLY A 132 19.53 8.42 14.76
C GLY A 132 19.84 9.18 13.48
N ALA A 133 20.59 8.58 12.56
CA ALA A 133 20.63 9.07 11.19
C ALA A 133 19.27 8.82 10.50
N PRO A 134 18.83 9.71 9.58
CA PRO A 134 17.86 9.34 8.55
C PRO A 134 18.30 8.03 7.89
N PRO A 135 17.41 7.23 7.27
CA PRO A 135 17.92 6.13 6.48
C PRO A 135 18.71 6.82 5.36
N ALA A 136 20.04 6.68 5.37
CA ALA A 136 20.85 7.22 4.29
C ALA A 136 20.16 6.77 3.00
N MET A 137 19.86 7.72 2.10
CA MET A 137 19.36 7.38 0.79
C MET A 137 20.38 6.40 0.23
N GLY A 138 20.08 5.10 0.24
CA GLY A 138 21.00 4.13 -0.32
C GLY A 138 21.26 4.58 -1.76
N GLN A 139 22.48 4.43 -2.27
CA GLN A 139 22.82 4.83 -3.65
C GLN A 139 21.74 4.44 -4.67
N LEU A 140 21.08 3.29 -4.47
CA LEU A 140 19.93 2.86 -5.28
C LEU A 140 18.76 3.86 -5.28
N GLY A 141 18.33 4.36 -4.12
CA GLY A 141 17.27 5.36 -4.03
C GLY A 141 17.63 6.68 -4.72
N GLU A 142 18.87 7.16 -4.54
CA GLU A 142 19.34 8.37 -5.22
C GLU A 142 19.42 8.18 -6.74
N ILE A 143 19.93 7.03 -7.21
CA ILE A 143 19.99 6.69 -8.63
C ILE A 143 18.59 6.64 -9.25
N LEU A 144 17.62 6.04 -8.57
CA LEU A 144 16.24 5.94 -9.04
C LEU A 144 15.56 7.31 -9.16
N VAL A 145 15.84 8.24 -8.23
CA VAL A 145 15.34 9.62 -8.30
C VAL A 145 16.05 10.40 -9.40
N ARG A 146 17.38 10.33 -9.49
CA ARG A 146 18.16 11.02 -10.53
C ARG A 146 17.82 10.55 -11.95
N SER A 147 17.54 9.26 -12.11
CA SER A 147 17.08 8.67 -13.38
C SER A 147 15.59 8.92 -13.68
N LYS A 148 14.88 9.68 -12.83
CA LYS A 148 13.43 9.97 -12.92
C LYS A 148 12.54 8.72 -12.92
N LYS A 149 13.07 7.57 -12.48
CA LYS A 149 12.32 6.33 -12.32
C LYS A 149 11.44 6.33 -11.07
N LEU A 150 11.76 7.18 -10.10
CA LEU A 150 11.03 7.33 -8.85
C LEU A 150 10.95 8.81 -8.47
N SER A 151 9.79 9.27 -8.02
CA SER A 151 9.70 10.60 -7.40
C SER A 151 10.26 10.58 -5.97
N SER A 152 10.63 11.75 -5.45
CA SER A 152 11.11 11.87 -4.05
C SER A 152 10.04 11.41 -3.05
N GLU A 153 8.77 11.71 -3.30
CA GLU A 153 7.66 11.28 -2.44
C GLU A 153 7.47 9.74 -2.47
N GLN A 154 7.57 9.11 -3.65
CA GLN A 154 7.49 7.65 -3.77
C GLN A 154 8.67 6.95 -3.06
N LEU A 155 9.88 7.51 -3.16
CA LEU A 155 11.03 7.02 -2.39
C LEU A 155 10.78 7.14 -0.89
N GLU A 156 10.22 8.27 -0.44
CA GLU A 156 9.95 8.51 0.98
C GLU A 156 8.93 7.52 1.55
N VAL A 157 7.80 7.30 0.86
CA VAL A 157 6.83 6.26 1.23
C VAL A 157 7.50 4.87 1.31
N SER A 158 8.33 4.54 0.32
CA SER A 158 9.03 3.25 0.26
C SER A 158 9.98 3.06 1.45
N LEU A 159 10.74 4.09 1.81
CA LEU A 159 11.66 4.04 2.96
C LEU A 159 10.91 3.97 4.30
N LEU A 160 9.75 4.61 4.41
CA LEU A 160 8.91 4.52 5.61
C LEU A 160 8.37 3.10 5.80
N LEU A 161 7.90 2.45 4.73
CA LEU A 161 7.49 1.03 4.81
C LEU A 161 8.69 0.11 5.07
N GLN A 162 9.84 0.36 4.45
CA GLN A 162 11.06 -0.43 4.67
C GLN A 162 11.52 -0.41 6.12
N ARG A 163 11.24 0.65 6.87
CA ARG A 163 11.56 0.72 8.31
C ARG A 163 10.61 -0.12 9.17
N ARG A 164 9.38 -0.33 8.69
CA ARG A 164 8.36 -1.09 9.40
C ARG A 164 8.41 -2.58 9.07
N PHE A 165 8.81 -2.92 7.85
CA PHE A 165 8.91 -4.30 7.38
C PHE A 165 10.37 -4.65 7.09
N PRO A 166 10.90 -5.79 7.56
CA PRO A 166 12.29 -6.20 7.38
C PRO A 166 12.57 -6.65 5.92
N LEU A 167 12.37 -5.74 4.96
CA LEU A 167 12.46 -5.96 3.52
C LEU A 167 13.54 -5.07 2.90
N LEU A 168 14.04 -5.50 1.74
CA LEU A 168 14.89 -4.68 0.90
C LEU A 168 14.05 -3.61 0.19
N LEU A 169 14.66 -2.45 -0.07
CA LEU A 169 13.98 -1.33 -0.76
C LEU A 169 13.37 -1.77 -2.11
N GLY A 170 14.06 -2.60 -2.89
CA GLY A 170 13.53 -3.14 -4.14
C GLY A 170 12.27 -4.01 -3.95
N GLN A 171 12.18 -4.78 -2.86
CA GLN A 171 10.99 -5.57 -2.56
C GLN A 171 9.81 -4.66 -2.21
N VAL A 172 10.04 -3.61 -1.42
CA VAL A 172 9.01 -2.62 -1.07
C VAL A 172 8.52 -1.87 -2.32
N LEU A 173 9.44 -1.41 -3.18
CA LEU A 173 9.12 -0.74 -4.44
C LEU A 173 8.25 -1.61 -5.36
N ARG A 174 8.49 -2.92 -5.38
CA ARG A 174 7.68 -3.90 -6.10
C ARG A 174 6.28 -4.04 -5.49
N HIS A 175 6.16 -4.13 -4.16
CA HIS A 175 4.85 -4.23 -3.49
C HIS A 175 3.99 -2.97 -3.70
N LEU A 176 4.64 -1.81 -3.77
CA LEU A 176 4.02 -0.52 -4.12
C LEU A 176 3.76 -0.35 -5.62
N GLU A 177 4.20 -1.29 -6.46
CA GLU A 177 4.12 -1.21 -7.93
C GLU A 177 4.73 0.08 -8.50
N TYR A 178 5.68 0.68 -7.79
CA TYR A 178 6.42 1.84 -8.29
C TYR A 178 7.48 1.42 -9.31
N LEU A 179 7.99 0.19 -9.20
CA LEU A 179 8.93 -0.39 -10.15
C LEU A 179 8.65 -1.87 -10.37
N SER A 180 8.83 -2.30 -11.61
CA SER A 180 8.81 -3.71 -11.99
C SER A 180 10.12 -4.42 -11.64
N ILE A 181 10.11 -5.76 -11.63
CA ILE A 181 11.32 -6.58 -11.38
C ILE A 181 12.45 -6.25 -12.38
N PRO A 182 12.19 -6.15 -13.70
CA PRO A 182 13.24 -5.78 -14.65
C PRO A 182 13.85 -4.40 -14.38
N GLU A 183 13.03 -3.43 -13.99
CA GLU A 183 13.51 -2.07 -13.66
C GLU A 183 14.36 -2.06 -12.40
N ILE A 184 13.99 -2.85 -11.38
CA ILE A 184 14.80 -3.03 -10.18
C ILE A 184 16.15 -3.68 -10.53
N GLN A 185 16.15 -4.73 -11.36
CA GLN A 185 17.38 -5.40 -11.80
C GLN A 185 18.31 -4.47 -12.58
N GLN A 186 17.74 -3.66 -13.47
CA GLN A 186 18.49 -2.65 -14.22
C GLN A 186 19.13 -1.62 -13.27
N ALA A 187 18.35 -1.08 -12.33
CA ALA A 187 18.83 -0.08 -11.38
C ALA A 187 19.96 -0.61 -10.47
N VAL A 188 19.85 -1.87 -10.02
CA VAL A 188 20.90 -2.53 -9.22
C VAL A 188 22.16 -2.76 -10.06
N THR A 189 22.02 -3.11 -11.33
CA THR A 189 23.17 -3.28 -12.24
C THR A 189 23.89 -1.95 -12.46
N SER A 190 23.14 -0.88 -12.74
CA SER A 190 23.71 0.47 -12.87
C SER A 190 24.41 0.94 -11.61
N GLN A 191 23.88 0.60 -10.42
CA GLN A 191 24.52 0.90 -9.15
C GLN A 191 25.88 0.21 -8.99
N ARG A 192 26.00 -1.06 -9.42
CA ARG A 192 27.26 -1.81 -9.35
C ARG A 192 28.32 -1.25 -10.29
N ASN A 193 27.92 -0.83 -11.50
CA ASN A 193 28.84 -0.26 -12.49
C ASN A 193 29.38 1.13 -12.10
N LEU A 194 28.68 1.86 -11.23
CA LEU A 194 29.14 3.16 -10.69
C LEU A 194 30.14 3.02 -9.52
N ARG A 195 30.39 1.80 -9.04
CA ARG A 195 31.31 1.51 -7.92
C ARG A 195 32.71 1.06 -8.39
N TYR A 196 32.95 0.99 -9.69
CA TYR A 196 34.23 0.65 -10.31
C TYR A 196 34.73 1.80 -11.18
#